data_AF-A0A840TW86-F1
#
_entry.id   AF-A0A840TW86-F1
#
_cell.length_a   1.000
_cell.length_b   1.000
_cell.length_c   1.000
_cell.angle_alpha   90.00
_cell.angle_beta   90.00
_cell.angle_gamma   90.00
#
_symmetry.space_group_name_H-M   'P 1'
#
loop_
_entity.id
_entity.type
_entity.pdbx_description
1 polymer ?
#
loop_
_entity_poly.entity_id
_entity_poly.type
_entity_poly.pdbx_seq_one_letter_code
_entity_poly.pdbx_strand_id
1 'polypeptide(L)'
;MSKETNRFLTKEELEKLSKEELVQQVLKADEEISTSEAIIQELKAELAKAADEILTASGVPTVKVGKDTYEVVIPTFRYKGNQYTALDVVKDDKLAAELVKRGSGVLLKKSK
;
A
#
# COMPACT_ATOMS: atom_id res chain seq x y z
N MET A 1 -10.85 -22.02 -19.04
CA MET A 1 -10.77 -20.92 -18.06
C MET A 1 -12.05 -20.11 -18.17
N SER A 2 -13.00 -20.33 -17.26
CA SER A 2 -14.30 -19.65 -17.28
C SER A 2 -14.13 -18.27 -16.66
N LYS A 3 -14.50 -17.22 -17.39
CA LYS A 3 -14.54 -15.84 -16.87
C LYS A 3 -15.85 -15.73 -16.09
N GLU A 4 -15.81 -15.91 -14.78
CA GLU A 4 -16.94 -15.55 -13.92
C GLU A 4 -17.13 -14.04 -14.02
N THR A 5 -18.17 -13.68 -14.78
CA THR A 5 -18.57 -12.30 -14.99
C THR A 5 -19.45 -11.94 -13.80
N ASN A 6 -18.96 -11.10 -12.89
CA ASN A 6 -19.76 -10.51 -11.81
C ASN A 6 -20.89 -9.66 -12.42
N ARG A 7 -22.01 -10.32 -12.74
CA ARG A 7 -23.21 -9.71 -13.30
C ARG A 7 -24.20 -9.47 -12.17
N PHE A 8 -24.39 -8.21 -11.82
CA PHE A 8 -25.51 -7.79 -11.00
C PHE A 8 -26.82 -8.06 -11.75
N LEU A 9 -27.79 -8.65 -11.05
CA LEU A 9 -29.12 -8.90 -11.62
C LEU A 9 -29.84 -7.57 -11.83
N THR A 10 -30.49 -7.45 -12.98
CA THR A 10 -31.36 -6.33 -13.29
C THR A 10 -32.67 -6.44 -12.51
N LYS A 11 -33.38 -5.32 -12.36
CA LYS A 11 -34.66 -5.28 -11.63
C LYS A 11 -35.71 -6.25 -12.21
N GLU A 12 -35.76 -6.42 -13.53
CA GLU A 12 -36.64 -7.38 -14.20
C GLU A 12 -36.24 -8.85 -13.96
N GLU A 13 -34.95 -9.13 -13.74
CA GLU A 13 -34.47 -10.47 -13.42
C GLU A 13 -34.74 -10.82 -11.94
N LEU A 14 -34.68 -9.83 -11.05
CA LEU A 14 -35.07 -9.96 -9.65
C LEU A 14 -36.57 -10.26 -9.48
N GLU A 15 -37.43 -9.67 -10.30
CA GLU A 15 -38.89 -9.90 -10.26
C GLU A 15 -39.32 -11.29 -10.78
N LYS A 16 -38.47 -11.96 -11.57
CA LYS A 16 -38.72 -13.32 -12.10
C LYS A 16 -38.24 -14.46 -11.20
N LEU A 17 -37.44 -14.14 -10.17
CA LEU A 17 -36.91 -15.13 -9.23
C LEU A 17 -37.95 -15.41 -8.13
N SER A 18 -38.08 -16.69 -7.75
CA SER A 18 -38.84 -17.06 -6.55
C SER A 18 -38.16 -16.53 -5.30
N LYS A 19 -38.93 -16.36 -4.20
CA LYS A 19 -38.39 -15.86 -2.93
C LYS A 19 -37.26 -16.76 -2.40
N GLU A 20 -37.37 -18.06 -2.59
CA GLU A 20 -36.37 -19.04 -2.21
C GLU A 20 -35.06 -18.87 -3.00
N GLU A 21 -35.14 -18.60 -4.31
CA GLU A 21 -33.96 -18.35 -5.14
C GLU A 21 -33.28 -17.02 -4.80
N LEU A 22 -34.07 -15.99 -4.48
CA LEU A 22 -33.55 -14.70 -3.98
C LEU A 22 -32.79 -14.88 -2.67
N VAL A 23 -33.33 -15.64 -1.71
CA VAL A 23 -32.67 -15.94 -0.44
C VAL A 23 -31.36 -16.69 -0.67
N GLN A 24 -31.35 -17.70 -1.54
CA GLN A 24 -30.14 -18.46 -1.86
C GLN A 24 -29.05 -17.61 -2.51
N GLN A 25 -29.42 -16.68 -3.39
CA GLN A 25 -28.46 -15.77 -4.01
C GLN A 25 -27.89 -14.75 -3.01
N VAL A 26 -28.71 -14.25 -2.09
CA VAL A 26 -28.24 -13.35 -1.03
C VAL A 26 -27.25 -14.06 -0.11
N LEU A 27 -27.54 -15.32 0.29
CA LEU A 27 -26.63 -16.11 1.12
C LEU A 27 -25.29 -16.36 0.43
N LYS A 28 -25.31 -16.72 -0.86
CA LYS A 28 -24.07 -16.90 -1.65
C LYS A 28 -23.28 -15.61 -1.79
N ALA A 29 -23.95 -14.50 -2.07
CA ALA A 29 -23.29 -13.20 -2.18
C ALA A 29 -22.65 -12.78 -0.84
N ASP A 30 -23.30 -13.08 0.29
CA ASP A 30 -22.76 -12.79 1.63
C ASP A 30 -21.52 -13.63 1.95
N GLU A 31 -21.51 -14.91 1.57
CA GLU A 31 -20.34 -15.79 1.68
C GLU A 31 -19.17 -15.32 0.79
N GLU A 32 -19.47 -14.91 -0.45
CA GLU A 32 -18.47 -14.37 -1.39
C GLU A 32 -17.87 -13.05 -0.89
N ILE A 33 -18.70 -12.16 -0.31
CA ILE A 33 -18.24 -10.91 0.31
C ILE A 33 -17.33 -11.22 1.49
N SER A 34 -17.77 -12.08 2.41
CA SER A 34 -16.98 -12.48 3.59
C SER A 34 -15.62 -13.07 3.20
N THR A 35 -15.60 -13.94 2.18
CA THR A 35 -14.36 -14.52 1.65
C THR A 35 -13.46 -13.45 1.02
N SER A 36 -14.04 -12.54 0.25
CA SER A 36 -13.29 -11.44 -0.38
C SER A 36 -12.70 -10.48 0.65
N GLU A 37 -13.42 -10.19 1.73
CA GLU A 37 -12.93 -9.36 2.83
C GLU A 37 -11.76 -10.02 3.55
N ALA A 38 -11.82 -11.34 3.79
CA ALA A 38 -10.71 -12.09 4.38
C ALA A 38 -9.45 -12.03 3.50
N ILE A 39 -9.59 -12.23 2.18
CA ILE A 39 -8.48 -12.12 1.22
C ILE A 39 -7.90 -10.71 1.22
N ILE A 40 -8.74 -9.66 1.24
CA ILE A 40 -8.27 -8.28 1.28
C ILE A 40 -7.49 -8.00 2.58
N GLN A 41 -7.94 -8.56 3.72
CA GLN A 41 -7.21 -8.43 4.99
C GLN A 41 -5.86 -9.15 4.94
N GLU A 42 -5.82 -10.36 4.41
CA GLU A 42 -4.60 -11.15 4.22
C GLU A 42 -3.60 -10.42 3.31
N LEU A 43 -4.05 -9.96 2.13
CA LEU A 43 -3.22 -9.20 1.19
C LEU A 43 -2.70 -7.89 1.78
N LYS A 44 -3.50 -7.19 2.60
CA LYS A 44 -3.04 -5.99 3.33
C LYS A 44 -1.97 -6.34 4.36
N ALA A 45 -2.11 -7.47 5.05
CA ALA A 45 -1.11 -7.93 6.02
C ALA A 45 0.20 -8.35 5.33
N GLU A 46 0.11 -9.03 4.19
CA GLU A 46 1.28 -9.39 3.37
C GLU A 46 1.99 -8.16 2.80
N LEU A 47 1.25 -7.16 2.31
CA LEU A 47 1.81 -5.89 1.85
C LEU A 47 2.54 -5.14 2.96
N ALA A 48 2.00 -5.13 4.19
CA ALA A 48 2.67 -4.54 5.34
C ALA A 48 3.98 -5.28 5.67
N LYS A 49 3.95 -6.62 5.72
CA LYS A 49 5.15 -7.44 5.94
C LYS A 49 6.20 -7.24 4.85
N ALA A 50 5.80 -7.21 3.58
CA ALA A 50 6.71 -6.97 2.46
C ALA A 50 7.33 -5.56 2.51
N ALA A 51 6.58 -4.54 2.95
CA ALA A 51 7.12 -3.20 3.17
C ALA A 51 8.17 -3.17 4.29
N ASP A 52 7.95 -3.92 5.37
CA ASP A 52 8.90 -4.07 6.48
C ASP A 52 10.13 -4.91 6.09
N GLU A 53 9.96 -5.93 5.24
CA GLU A 53 11.06 -6.76 4.72
C GLU A 53 11.97 -5.97 3.76
N ILE A 54 11.42 -5.08 2.93
CA ILE A 54 12.21 -4.17 2.09
C ILE A 54 13.09 -3.23 2.95
N LEU A 55 12.63 -2.87 4.15
CA LEU A 55 13.40 -2.05 5.09
C LEU A 55 14.45 -2.83 5.88
N THR A 56 14.27 -4.13 6.05
CA THR A 56 15.14 -4.98 6.90
C THR A 56 16.12 -5.84 6.11
N ALA A 57 15.88 -6.12 4.83
CA ALA A 57 16.65 -7.10 4.08
C ALA A 57 17.93 -6.58 3.41
N SER A 58 18.18 -5.27 3.27
CA SER A 58 19.43 -4.79 2.61
C SER A 58 19.78 -3.33 2.92
N GLY A 59 20.27 -3.06 4.12
CA GLY A 59 21.00 -1.83 4.45
C GLY A 59 20.16 -0.58 4.65
N VAL A 60 20.82 0.48 5.14
CA VAL A 60 20.20 1.81 5.34
C VAL A 60 19.64 2.30 3.98
N PRO A 61 18.35 2.67 3.88
CA PRO A 61 17.77 3.15 2.63
C PRO A 61 18.58 4.29 2.03
N THR A 62 18.76 4.30 0.71
CA THR A 62 19.53 5.35 0.02
C THR A 62 18.66 6.11 -0.98
N VAL A 63 18.99 7.39 -1.16
CA VAL A 63 18.35 8.27 -2.15
C VAL A 63 19.41 9.07 -2.90
N LYS A 64 19.19 9.32 -4.19
CA LYS A 64 20.11 10.11 -5.01
C LYS A 64 19.57 11.52 -5.18
N VAL A 65 20.36 12.52 -4.77
CA VAL A 65 20.02 13.94 -4.95
C VAL A 65 21.10 14.57 -5.82
N GLY A 66 20.76 14.84 -7.08
CA GLY A 66 21.72 15.31 -8.07
C GLY A 66 22.78 14.25 -8.39
N LYS A 67 24.06 14.57 -8.12
CA LYS A 67 25.19 13.65 -8.35
C LYS A 67 25.56 12.82 -7.12
N ASP A 68 25.02 13.17 -5.96
CA ASP A 68 25.38 12.60 -4.68
C ASP A 68 24.35 11.55 -4.22
N THR A 69 24.84 10.52 -3.56
CA THR A 69 24.00 9.50 -2.91
C THR A 69 24.00 9.73 -1.41
N TYR A 70 22.83 9.66 -0.79
CA TYR A 70 22.62 9.87 0.63
C TYR A 70 21.99 8.63 1.26
N GLU A 71 22.37 8.33 2.50
CA GLU A 71 21.76 7.33 3.37
C GLU A 71 20.73 8.01 4.27
N VAL A 72 19.54 7.41 4.39
CA VAL A 72 18.47 7.86 5.26
C VAL A 72 18.65 7.22 6.64
N VAL A 73 19.36 7.92 7.53
CA VAL A 73 19.79 7.34 8.82
C VAL A 73 18.76 7.47 9.94
N ILE A 74 17.72 8.29 9.73
CA ILE A 74 16.61 8.45 10.68
C ILE A 74 15.35 7.76 10.12
N PRO A 75 14.88 6.66 10.73
CA PRO A 75 13.75 5.88 10.21
C PRO A 75 12.42 6.64 10.14
N THR A 76 12.18 7.57 11.08
CA THR A 76 10.96 8.37 11.14
C THR A 76 11.26 9.73 11.77
N PHE A 77 10.73 10.81 11.19
CA PHE A 77 10.94 12.18 11.66
C PHE A 77 9.74 13.07 11.35
N ARG A 78 9.66 14.22 12.02
CA ARG A 78 8.65 15.25 11.73
C ARG A 78 9.25 16.38 10.92
N TYR A 79 8.53 16.81 9.89
CA TYR A 79 8.94 17.93 9.04
C TYR A 79 7.71 18.71 8.58
N LYS A 80 7.74 20.04 8.72
CA LYS A 80 6.59 20.93 8.42
C LYS A 80 5.26 20.48 9.05
N GLY A 81 5.32 19.90 10.26
CA GLY A 81 4.14 19.42 10.99
C GLY A 81 3.66 18.02 10.59
N ASN A 82 4.20 17.43 9.52
CA ASN A 82 3.85 16.08 9.07
C ASN A 82 4.90 15.06 9.55
N GLN A 83 4.48 13.81 9.75
CA GLN A 83 5.36 12.69 10.03
C GLN A 83 5.76 12.01 8.72
N TYR A 84 7.06 11.76 8.55
CA TYR A 84 7.66 11.10 7.40
C TYR A 84 8.51 9.91 7.83
N THR A 85 8.53 8.87 7.00
CA THR A 85 9.37 7.69 7.14
C THR A 85 10.57 7.74 6.19
N ALA A 86 11.55 6.86 6.40
CA ALA A 86 12.66 6.72 5.47
C ALA A 86 12.21 6.38 4.04
N LEU A 87 11.14 5.57 3.89
CA LEU A 87 10.57 5.24 2.58
C LEU A 87 9.95 6.45 1.90
N ASP A 88 9.30 7.34 2.66
CA ASP A 88 8.73 8.56 2.09
C ASP A 88 9.82 9.45 1.48
N VAL A 89 11.00 9.49 2.12
CA VAL A 89 12.17 10.23 1.59
C VAL A 89 12.74 9.57 0.34
N VAL A 90 12.79 8.23 0.28
CA VAL A 90 13.25 7.51 -0.92
C VAL A 90 12.27 7.65 -2.09
N LYS A 91 10.97 7.76 -1.82
CA LYS A 91 9.91 7.86 -2.83
C LYS A 91 9.63 9.30 -3.30
N ASP A 92 10.05 10.32 -2.55
CA ASP A 92 9.82 11.73 -2.86
C ASP A 92 11.14 12.50 -3.06
N ASP A 93 11.53 12.63 -4.34
CA ASP A 93 12.73 13.37 -4.76
C ASP A 93 12.72 14.84 -4.30
N LYS A 94 11.55 15.47 -4.18
CA LYS A 94 11.45 16.88 -3.74
C LYS A 94 11.71 16.99 -2.25
N LEU A 95 11.17 16.06 -1.47
CA LEU A 95 11.43 15.97 -0.03
C LEU A 95 12.92 15.71 0.21
N ALA A 96 13.52 14.74 -0.48
CA ALA A 96 14.95 14.45 -0.37
C ALA A 96 15.81 15.67 -0.72
N ALA A 97 15.52 16.35 -1.84
CA ALA A 97 16.24 17.56 -2.23
C ALA A 97 16.09 18.70 -1.21
N GLU A 98 14.90 18.88 -0.62
CA GLU A 98 14.68 19.91 0.39
C GLU A 98 15.44 19.60 1.69
N LEU A 99 15.47 18.33 2.11
CA LEU A 99 16.23 17.89 3.28
C LEU A 99 17.73 18.08 3.09
N VAL A 100 18.28 17.76 1.91
CA VAL A 100 19.68 18.03 1.57
C VAL A 100 19.96 19.54 1.57
N LYS A 101 19.11 20.34 0.92
CA LYS A 101 19.26 21.80 0.84
C LYS A 101 19.28 22.46 2.23
N ARG A 102 18.53 21.91 3.18
CA ARG A 102 18.47 22.40 4.56
C ARG A 102 19.59 21.86 5.46
N GLY A 103 20.42 20.95 4.97
CA GLY A 103 21.44 20.29 5.78
C GLY A 103 20.83 19.44 6.91
N SER A 104 19.69 18.79 6.65
CA SER A 104 19.03 17.93 7.63
C SER A 104 19.91 16.75 8.01
N GLY A 105 20.04 16.46 9.30
CA GLY A 105 20.74 15.27 9.81
C GLY A 105 20.04 13.94 9.49
N VAL A 106 18.85 13.98 8.87
CA VAL A 106 18.12 12.80 8.37
C VAL A 106 18.88 12.10 7.24
N LEU A 107 19.62 12.87 6.43
CA LEU A 107 20.34 12.39 5.25
C LEU A 107 21.85 12.57 5.46
N LEU A 108 22.61 11.47 5.44
CA LEU A 108 24.06 11.52 5.45
C LEU A 108 24.61 11.20 4.06
N LYS A 109 25.51 12.03 3.56
CA LYS A 109 26.14 11.79 2.26
C LYS A 109 26.96 10.50 2.37
N LYS A 110 26.68 9.55 1.48
CA LYS A 110 27.45 8.31 1.39
C LYS A 110 28.83 8.65 0.84
N SER A 111 29.81 8.71 1.71
CA SER A 111 31.21 8.85 1.32
C SER A 111 31.67 7.52 0.72
N LYS A 112 32.40 7.59 -0.39
CA LYS A 112 33.07 6.40 -0.97
C LYS A 112 34.16 5.91 -0.05
#